data_AF-A0A6I7QMG1-F1
#
_entry.id   AF-A0A6I7QMG1-F1
#
_cell.length_a   1.000
_cell.length_b   1.000
_cell.length_c   1.000
_cell.angle_alpha   90.00
_cell.angle_beta   90.00
_cell.angle_gamma   90.00
#
_symmetry.space_group_name_H-M   'P 1'
#
loop_
_entity.id
_entity.type
_entity.pdbx_description
1 polymer ?
#
loop_
_entity_poly.entity_id
_entity_poly.type
_entity_poly.pdbx_seq_one_letter_code
_entity_poly.pdbx_strand_id
1 'polypeptide(L)'
;MNRDRLLDTARKLPHFEDRTYQEYAAKAETLIARINTRMLERDDIGELVGPVNLQMMKDNHANHVRFIASILHSFDAEVLVETVLWVFRAYRSRGFHTGYWAAQMNAWLEILPTELGPETFREIHPLYE
;
A
#
# COMPACT_ATOMS: atom_id res chain seq x y z
N MET A 1 10.74 -14.87 5.18
CA MET A 1 10.46 -14.76 3.73
C MET A 1 11.75 -14.35 3.04
N ASN A 2 12.22 -15.10 2.02
CA ASN A 2 13.45 -14.76 1.30
C ASN A 2 13.14 -13.76 0.18
N ARG A 3 14.02 -12.79 -0.05
CA ARG A 3 13.95 -11.81 -1.14
C ARG A 3 13.74 -12.48 -2.50
N ASP A 4 14.49 -13.54 -2.80
CA ASP A 4 14.41 -14.21 -4.11
C ASP A 4 13.02 -14.80 -4.34
N ARG A 5 12.43 -15.39 -3.29
CA ARG A 5 11.06 -15.91 -3.34
C ARG A 5 10.04 -14.79 -3.58
N LEU A 6 10.25 -13.60 -3.00
CA LEU A 6 9.38 -12.44 -3.25
C LEU A 6 9.49 -11.93 -4.68
N LEU A 7 10.71 -11.93 -5.22
CA LEU A 7 10.96 -11.53 -6.60
C LEU A 7 10.31 -12.51 -7.58
N ASP A 8 10.40 -13.81 -7.31
CA ASP A 8 9.76 -14.83 -8.13
C ASP A 8 8.23 -14.77 -8.09
N THR A 9 7.63 -14.36 -6.96
CA THR A 9 6.18 -14.12 -6.89
C THR A 9 5.78 -12.82 -7.57
N ALA A 10 6.55 -11.74 -7.38
CA ALA A 10 6.28 -10.46 -8.02
C ALA A 10 6.35 -10.55 -9.56
N ARG A 11 7.29 -11.33 -10.11
CA ARG A 11 7.38 -11.57 -11.56
C ARG A 11 6.17 -12.29 -12.16
N LYS A 12 5.32 -12.90 -11.35
CA LYS A 12 4.09 -13.58 -11.78
C LYS A 12 2.85 -12.71 -11.69
N LEU A 13 2.99 -11.47 -11.23
CA LEU A 13 1.89 -10.51 -11.21
C LEU A 13 1.37 -10.28 -12.65
N PRO A 14 0.07 -10.05 -12.80
CA PRO A 14 -0.50 -9.79 -14.11
C PRO A 14 0.03 -8.48 -14.71
N HIS A 15 -0.15 -8.33 -16.01
CA HIS A 15 -0.05 -7.02 -16.64
C HIS A 15 -1.14 -6.09 -16.08
N PHE A 16 -0.82 -4.82 -15.89
CA PHE A 16 -1.76 -3.78 -15.47
C PHE A 16 -2.12 -2.94 -16.68
N GLU A 17 -3.41 -2.80 -16.95
CA GLU A 17 -3.89 -2.01 -18.08
C GLU A 17 -3.70 -0.50 -17.81
N ASP A 18 -3.49 0.30 -18.85
CA ASP A 18 -3.36 1.76 -18.71
C ASP A 18 -4.56 2.40 -18.02
N ARG A 19 -5.77 1.86 -18.24
CA ARG A 19 -7.02 2.28 -17.60
C ARG A 19 -6.98 2.14 -16.07
N THR A 20 -6.29 1.10 -15.58
CA THR A 20 -6.15 0.78 -14.17
C THR A 20 -5.25 1.81 -13.49
N TYR A 21 -4.13 2.17 -14.14
CA TYR A 21 -3.32 3.31 -13.71
C TYR A 21 -4.12 4.61 -13.71
N GLN A 22 -4.83 4.92 -14.79
CA GLN A 22 -5.59 6.17 -14.92
C GLN A 22 -6.64 6.33 -13.83
N GLU A 23 -7.45 5.30 -13.57
CA GLU A 23 -8.45 5.36 -12.50
C GLU A 23 -7.79 5.47 -11.13
N TYR A 24 -6.79 4.64 -10.84
CA TYR A 24 -6.09 4.66 -9.55
C TYR A 24 -5.46 6.03 -9.27
N ALA A 25 -4.78 6.61 -10.27
CA ALA A 25 -4.16 7.93 -10.17
C ALA A 25 -5.20 9.04 -9.99
N ALA A 26 -6.32 8.99 -10.73
CA ALA A 26 -7.42 9.95 -10.58
C ALA A 26 -8.08 9.89 -9.19
N LYS A 27 -8.01 8.74 -8.52
CA LYS A 27 -8.55 8.52 -7.16
C LYS A 27 -7.53 8.76 -6.04
N ALA A 28 -6.30 9.18 -6.35
CA ALA A 28 -5.22 9.25 -5.38
C ALA A 28 -5.56 10.04 -4.11
N GLU A 29 -6.10 11.26 -4.26
CA GLU A 29 -6.48 12.09 -3.11
C GLU A 29 -7.58 11.44 -2.25
N THR A 30 -8.57 10.83 -2.89
CA THR A 30 -9.64 10.08 -2.22
C THR A 30 -9.08 8.89 -1.44
N LEU A 31 -8.23 8.07 -2.07
CA LEU A 31 -7.62 6.91 -1.43
C LEU A 31 -6.80 7.32 -0.20
N ILE A 32 -5.98 8.37 -0.32
CA ILE A 32 -5.17 8.91 0.79
C ILE A 32 -6.06 9.40 1.93
N ALA A 33 -7.13 10.14 1.63
CA ALA A 33 -8.06 10.62 2.64
C ALA A 33 -8.74 9.44 3.37
N ARG A 34 -9.22 8.45 2.62
CA ARG A 34 -9.96 7.30 3.16
C ARG A 34 -9.09 6.44 4.08
N ILE A 35 -7.86 6.11 3.68
CA ILE A 35 -6.96 5.31 4.53
C ILE A 35 -6.54 6.08 5.78
N ASN A 36 -6.32 7.39 5.67
CA ASN A 36 -5.98 8.22 6.82
C ASN A 36 -7.12 8.23 7.83
N THR A 37 -8.35 8.48 7.38
CA THR A 37 -9.53 8.43 8.24
C THR A 37 -9.66 7.05 8.89
N ARG A 38 -9.65 5.99 8.09
CA ARG A 38 -9.85 4.61 8.57
C ARG A 38 -8.82 4.19 9.63
N MET A 39 -7.56 4.57 9.46
CA MET A 39 -6.50 4.24 10.41
C MET A 39 -6.54 5.11 11.67
N LEU A 40 -6.91 6.39 11.54
CA LEU A 40 -7.06 7.30 12.69
C LEU A 40 -8.25 6.97 13.59
N GLU A 41 -9.28 6.33 13.04
CA GLU A 41 -10.46 5.87 13.79
C GLU A 41 -10.19 4.61 14.63
N ARG A 42 -8.99 4.01 14.56
CA ARG A 42 -8.65 2.84 15.37
C ARG A 42 -8.30 3.24 16.79
N ASP A 43 -8.90 2.56 17.77
CA ASP A 43 -8.58 2.76 19.19
C ASP A 43 -7.11 2.46 19.53
N ASP A 44 -6.50 1.50 18.82
CA ASP A 44 -5.11 1.05 19.04
C ASP A 44 -4.07 1.83 18.20
N ILE A 45 -4.47 2.89 17.48
CA ILE A 45 -3.55 3.54 16.53
C ILE A 45 -2.27 4.07 17.20
N GLY A 46 -2.39 4.61 18.41
CA GLY A 46 -1.26 5.09 19.19
C GLY A 46 -0.24 4.00 19.52
N GLU A 47 -0.69 2.77 19.76
CA GLU A 47 0.16 1.60 19.98
C GLU A 47 0.80 1.10 18.68
N LEU A 48 0.04 1.16 17.56
CA LEU A 48 0.51 0.67 16.27
C LEU A 48 1.61 1.53 15.65
N VAL A 49 1.47 2.85 15.72
CA VAL A 49 2.43 3.77 15.08
C VAL A 49 3.36 4.45 16.07
N GLY A 50 2.98 4.54 17.35
CA GLY A 50 3.63 5.37 18.36
C GLY A 50 3.06 6.79 18.41
N PRO A 51 2.99 7.43 19.59
CA PRO A 51 2.23 8.67 19.81
C PRO A 51 2.70 9.88 18.97
N VAL A 52 3.95 9.87 18.49
CA VAL A 52 4.55 10.98 17.72
C VAL A 52 4.58 10.75 16.21
N ASN A 53 4.12 9.59 15.74
CA ASN A 53 4.32 9.13 14.36
C ASN A 53 3.07 9.23 13.47
N LEU A 54 1.98 9.82 13.95
CA LEU A 54 0.73 9.94 13.18
C LEU A 54 0.93 10.68 11.85
N GLN A 55 1.74 11.74 11.82
CA GLN A 55 2.02 12.45 10.57
C GLN A 55 2.83 11.57 9.61
N MET A 56 3.84 10.85 10.12
CA MET A 56 4.65 9.94 9.31
C MET A 56 3.84 8.77 8.74
N MET A 57 2.82 8.31 9.45
CA MET A 57 1.85 7.35 8.94
C MET A 57 1.07 7.93 7.75
N LYS A 58 0.57 9.16 7.85
CA LYS A 58 -0.13 9.82 6.73
C LYS A 58 0.78 9.99 5.51
N ASP A 59 2.04 10.35 5.76
CA ASP A 59 3.05 10.46 4.71
C ASP A 59 3.32 9.09 4.06
N ASN A 60 3.35 8.01 4.86
CA ASN A 60 3.44 6.63 4.37
C ASN A 60 2.28 6.29 3.43
N HIS A 61 1.05 6.64 3.82
CA HIS A 61 -0.13 6.37 3.00
C HIS A 61 -0.10 7.13 1.67
N ALA A 62 0.35 8.39 1.68
CA ALA A 62 0.56 9.16 0.46
C ALA A 62 1.69 8.58 -0.41
N ASN A 63 2.78 8.10 0.20
CA ASN A 63 3.86 7.41 -0.50
C ASN A 63 3.39 6.09 -1.10
N HIS A 64 2.58 5.30 -0.39
CA HIS A 64 1.98 4.06 -0.87
C HIS A 64 1.19 4.31 -2.15
N VAL A 65 0.27 5.29 -2.15
CA VAL A 65 -0.55 5.60 -3.33
C VAL A 65 0.30 6.05 -4.52
N ARG A 66 1.29 6.94 -4.30
CA ARG A 66 2.22 7.33 -5.38
C ARG A 66 3.01 6.16 -5.93
N PHE A 67 3.47 5.29 -5.03
CA PHE A 67 4.28 4.14 -5.40
C PHE A 67 3.48 3.11 -6.20
N ILE A 68 2.29 2.73 -5.74
CA ILE A 68 1.42 1.81 -6.48
C ILE A 68 1.06 2.41 -7.84
N ALA A 69 0.73 3.71 -7.93
CA ALA A 69 0.50 4.36 -9.22
C ALA A 69 1.71 4.21 -10.17
N SER A 70 2.95 4.35 -9.66
CA SER A 70 4.15 4.12 -10.47
C SER A 70 4.31 2.66 -10.93
N ILE A 71 3.97 1.69 -10.07
CA ILE A 71 4.03 0.26 -10.38
C ILE A 71 2.96 -0.12 -11.43
N LEU A 72 1.77 0.48 -11.36
CA LEU A 72 0.72 0.29 -12.36
C LEU A 72 1.10 0.89 -13.71
N HIS A 73 1.79 2.03 -13.72
CA HIS A 73 2.21 2.68 -14.96
C HIS A 73 3.44 2.03 -15.60
N SER A 74 4.41 1.59 -14.79
CA SER A 74 5.66 1.01 -15.25
C SER A 74 6.10 -0.07 -14.27
N PHE A 75 5.61 -1.28 -14.50
CA PHE A 75 5.84 -2.40 -13.60
C PHE A 75 7.31 -2.86 -13.64
N ASP A 76 7.94 -2.89 -12.46
CA ASP A 76 9.23 -3.51 -12.24
C ASP A 76 9.17 -4.31 -10.92
N ALA A 77 9.36 -5.63 -11.03
CA ALA A 77 9.27 -6.55 -9.90
C ALA A 77 10.39 -6.35 -8.86
N GLU A 78 11.58 -5.94 -9.29
CA GLU A 78 12.70 -5.68 -8.38
C GLU A 78 12.48 -4.38 -7.62
N VAL A 79 12.01 -3.32 -8.30
CA VAL A 79 11.60 -2.07 -7.65
C VAL A 79 10.48 -2.31 -6.64
N LEU A 80 9.46 -3.11 -6.98
CA LEU A 80 8.39 -3.49 -6.07
C LEU A 80 8.93 -4.14 -4.79
N VAL A 81 9.70 -5.22 -4.95
CA VAL A 81 10.20 -6.02 -3.82
C VAL A 81 11.17 -5.23 -2.95
N GLU A 82 12.12 -4.51 -3.54
CA GLU A 82 13.08 -3.72 -2.78
C GLU A 82 12.43 -2.60 -2.00
N THR A 83 11.48 -1.90 -2.62
CA THR A 83 10.79 -0.78 -1.98
C THR A 83 9.94 -1.27 -0.81
N VAL A 84 9.18 -2.37 -0.97
CA VAL A 84 8.38 -2.93 0.13
C VAL A 84 9.26 -3.40 1.28
N LEU A 85 10.36 -4.11 0.99
CA LEU A 85 11.31 -4.54 2.02
C LEU A 85 11.97 -3.36 2.73
N TRP A 86 12.31 -2.30 2.00
CA TRP A 86 12.86 -1.07 2.57
C TRP A 86 11.85 -0.36 3.47
N VAL A 87 10.60 -0.18 3.03
CA VAL A 87 9.53 0.44 3.84
C VAL A 87 9.35 -0.33 5.14
N PHE A 88 9.25 -1.66 5.08
CA PHE A 88 9.09 -2.48 6.29
C PHE A 88 10.23 -2.25 7.29
N ARG A 89 11.49 -2.21 6.83
CA ARG A 89 12.65 -1.94 7.70
C ARG A 89 12.64 -0.51 8.24
N ALA A 90 12.37 0.48 7.38
CA ALA A 90 12.40 1.89 7.72
C ALA A 90 11.39 2.23 8.82
N TYR A 91 10.15 1.79 8.69
CA TYR A 91 9.10 2.09 9.66
C TYR A 91 9.28 1.33 10.98
N ARG A 92 9.74 0.07 10.92
CA ARG A 92 10.11 -0.68 12.12
C ARG A 92 11.22 0.03 12.91
N SER A 93 12.23 0.58 12.22
CA SER A 93 13.32 1.32 12.88
C SER A 93 12.85 2.61 13.56
N ARG A 94 11.67 3.12 13.18
CA ARG A 94 11.05 4.34 13.72
C ARG A 94 9.98 4.06 14.78
N GLY A 95 9.90 2.82 15.26
CA GLY A 95 9.03 2.44 16.37
C GLY A 95 7.62 2.01 15.97
N PHE A 96 7.33 1.81 14.68
CA PHE A 96 6.06 1.22 14.27
C PHE A 96 6.00 -0.25 14.73
N HIS A 97 4.88 -0.62 15.35
CA HIS A 97 4.62 -1.99 15.75
C HIS A 97 4.41 -2.88 14.52
N THR A 98 4.81 -4.15 14.59
CA THR A 98 4.65 -5.09 13.47
C THR A 98 3.19 -5.27 13.04
N GLY A 99 2.25 -5.13 13.98
CA GLY A 99 0.82 -5.15 13.72
C GLY A 99 0.31 -4.01 12.83
N TYR A 100 1.04 -2.89 12.72
CA TYR A 100 0.67 -1.77 11.85
C TYR A 100 0.57 -2.22 10.39
N TRP A 101 1.50 -3.08 9.94
CA TRP A 101 1.50 -3.57 8.56
C TRP A 101 0.21 -4.29 8.23
N ALA A 102 -0.19 -5.25 9.08
CA ALA A 102 -1.45 -5.98 8.90
C ALA A 102 -2.66 -5.03 8.95
N ALA A 103 -2.66 -4.08 9.89
CA ALA A 103 -3.75 -3.12 10.03
C ALA A 103 -3.92 -2.25 8.77
N GLN A 104 -2.83 -1.70 8.21
CA GLN A 104 -2.92 -0.86 7.02
C GLN A 104 -3.23 -1.66 5.74
N MET A 105 -2.72 -2.90 5.61
CA MET A 105 -3.03 -3.75 4.44
C MET A 105 -4.50 -4.15 4.42
N ASN A 106 -5.05 -4.54 5.58
CA ASN A 106 -6.48 -4.84 5.70
C ASN A 106 -7.34 -3.61 5.38
N ALA A 107 -6.95 -2.43 5.88
CA ALA A 107 -7.66 -1.19 5.57
C ALA A 107 -7.61 -0.86 4.05
N TRP A 108 -6.49 -1.12 3.37
CA TRP A 108 -6.45 -1.00 1.90
C TRP A 108 -7.40 -1.97 1.21
N LEU A 109 -7.42 -3.24 1.62
CA LEU A 109 -8.33 -4.24 1.07
C LEU A 109 -9.81 -3.94 1.34
N GLU A 110 -10.13 -3.19 2.40
CA GLU A 110 -11.48 -2.65 2.63
C GLU A 110 -11.80 -1.46 1.71
N ILE A 111 -10.84 -0.55 1.50
CA ILE A 111 -11.06 0.72 0.78
C ILE A 111 -11.08 0.53 -0.73
N LEU A 112 -10.09 -0.14 -1.29
CA LEU A 112 -9.90 -0.27 -2.74
C LEU A 112 -11.14 -0.76 -3.51
N PRO A 113 -11.86 -1.83 -3.09
CA PRO A 113 -13.05 -2.28 -3.81
C PRO A 113 -14.25 -1.32 -3.69
N THR A 114 -14.22 -0.36 -2.75
CA THR A 114 -15.28 0.64 -2.58
C THR A 114 -15.04 1.91 -3.40
N GLU A 115 -13.78 2.23 -3.69
CA GLU A 115 -13.40 3.46 -4.37
C GLU A 115 -13.06 3.28 -5.85
N LEU A 116 -12.70 2.05 -6.25
CA LEU A 116 -12.31 1.69 -7.60
C LEU A 116 -13.39 0.83 -8.28
N GLY A 117 -13.45 0.93 -9.60
CA GLY A 117 -14.25 0.05 -10.43
C GLY A 117 -13.86 -1.43 -10.23
N PRO A 118 -14.80 -2.37 -10.42
CA PRO A 118 -14.58 -3.79 -10.15
C PRO A 118 -13.47 -4.39 -11.02
N GLU A 119 -13.22 -3.84 -12.20
CA GLU A 119 -12.15 -4.32 -13.09
C GLU A 119 -10.78 -3.83 -12.65
N THR A 120 -10.66 -2.52 -12.35
CA THR A 120 -9.45 -1.92 -11.76
C THR A 120 -9.08 -2.62 -10.46
N PHE A 121 -10.05 -2.84 -9.56
CA PHE A 121 -9.79 -3.57 -8.32
C PHE A 121 -9.28 -4.99 -8.58
N ARG A 122 -9.91 -5.73 -9.51
CA ARG A 122 -9.50 -7.09 -9.89
C ARG A 122 -8.06 -7.14 -10.39
N GLU A 123 -7.64 -6.14 -11.17
CA GLU A 123 -6.28 -6.07 -11.70
C GLU A 123 -5.26 -5.73 -10.62
N ILE A 124 -5.56 -4.82 -9.68
CA ILE A 124 -4.61 -4.44 -8.63
C ILE A 124 -4.59 -5.38 -7.43
N HIS A 125 -5.65 -6.14 -7.18
CA HIS A 125 -5.80 -6.98 -5.99
C HIS A 125 -4.61 -7.93 -5.77
N PRO A 126 -4.03 -8.59 -6.81
CA PRO A 126 -2.84 -9.43 -6.65
C PRO A 126 -1.60 -8.72 -6.08
N LEU A 127 -1.51 -7.37 -6.14
CA LEU A 127 -0.42 -6.62 -5.50
C LEU A 127 -0.50 -6.64 -3.97
N TYR A 128 -1.66 -7.01 -3.40
CA TYR A 128 -1.96 -6.99 -1.97
C TYR A 128 -2.06 -8.39 -1.36
N GLU A 129 -1.81 -9.46 -2.14
CA GLU A 129 -1.76 -10.88 -1.71
C GLU A 129 -0.33 -11.35 -1.40
#